data_AF-A0A7Y5L6Z8-F1
#
_entry.id   AF-A0A7Y5L6Z8-F1
#
_cell.length_a   1.000
_cell.length_b   1.000
_cell.length_c   1.000
_cell.angle_alpha   90.00
_cell.angle_beta   90.00
_cell.angle_gamma   90.00
#
_symmetry.space_group_name_H-M   'P 1'
#
loop_
_entity.id
_entity.type
_entity.pdbx_description
1 polymer ?
#
loop_
_entity_poly.entity_id
_entity_poly.type
_entity_poly.pdbx_seq_one_letter_code
_entity_poly.pdbx_strand_id
1 'polypeptide(L)'
;MAVLSGCENPFATRTPEPPDDSGGNRWIPPFASELVLENLRNAIADQNVENYLRCFSDSSRTGKRFRFDPEATVANQNPGLFTSWGLSQERDYFLQLRAALPADSARSLQLDSLQTIVLGDSAIFLRTYDLIVRHRRQSIGVPGRVAGELRFWLIKDPFGEWSIYRWADFSTGQALTWSSLKAAFVR
;
A
#
# COMPACT_ATOMS: atom_id res chain seq x y z
N MET A 1 -68.69 6.15 -21.62
CA MET A 1 -67.25 6.29 -21.91
C MET A 1 -66.47 5.67 -20.77
N ALA A 2 -65.80 4.55 -21.02
CA ALA A 2 -64.87 3.93 -20.08
C ALA A 2 -63.55 3.74 -20.86
N VAL A 3 -62.49 4.35 -20.33
CA VAL A 3 -61.19 4.49 -20.99
C VAL A 3 -60.28 3.35 -20.52
N LEU A 4 -59.54 2.78 -21.48
CA LEU A 4 -58.55 1.72 -21.30
C LEU A 4 -57.40 2.19 -20.39
N SER A 5 -57.05 1.39 -19.38
CA SER A 5 -55.74 1.48 -18.71
C SER A 5 -54.90 0.29 -19.15
N GLY A 6 -53.86 0.59 -19.92
CA GLY A 6 -52.98 -0.38 -20.57
C GLY A 6 -52.08 -1.15 -19.59
N CYS A 7 -51.74 -2.36 -20.01
CA CYS A 7 -50.78 -3.24 -19.36
C CYS A 7 -49.37 -2.64 -19.38
N GLU A 8 -48.74 -2.60 -18.21
CA GLU A 8 -47.30 -2.34 -18.08
C GLU A 8 -46.50 -3.48 -18.72
N ASN A 9 -45.48 -3.10 -19.49
CA ASN A 9 -44.67 -3.98 -20.32
C ASN A 9 -43.81 -4.94 -19.46
N PRO A 10 -43.99 -6.27 -19.53
CA PRO A 10 -43.24 -7.25 -18.73
C PRO A 10 -41.76 -7.40 -19.15
N PHE A 11 -41.31 -6.66 -20.16
CA PHE A 11 -39.94 -6.64 -20.67
C PHE A 11 -39.17 -5.36 -20.32
N ALA A 12 -39.63 -4.57 -19.34
CA ALA A 12 -38.84 -3.45 -18.85
C ALA A 12 -37.50 -3.96 -18.29
N THR A 13 -36.42 -3.71 -19.02
CA THR A 13 -35.06 -3.98 -18.57
C THR A 13 -34.80 -3.10 -17.35
N ARG A 14 -34.41 -3.72 -16.23
CA ARG A 14 -33.95 -2.98 -15.05
C ARG A 14 -32.87 -2.00 -15.48
N THR A 15 -32.89 -0.78 -14.96
CA THR A 15 -31.76 0.14 -15.07
C THR A 15 -30.52 -0.54 -14.50
N PRO A 16 -29.38 -0.55 -15.22
CA PRO A 16 -28.14 -1.09 -14.68
C PRO A 16 -27.81 -0.41 -13.35
N GLU A 17 -27.51 -1.21 -12.33
CA GLU A 17 -26.93 -0.70 -11.09
C GLU A 17 -25.64 0.06 -11.46
N PRO A 18 -25.41 1.29 -10.95
CA PRO A 18 -24.13 1.96 -11.13
C PRO A 18 -23.01 1.06 -10.59
N PRO A 19 -21.80 1.09 -11.20
CA PRO A 19 -20.68 0.32 -10.67
C PRO A 19 -20.46 0.71 -9.21
N ASP A 20 -20.41 -0.29 -8.35
CA ASP A 20 -20.05 -0.11 -6.96
C ASP A 20 -18.60 0.40 -6.93
N ASP A 21 -18.39 1.69 -6.64
CA ASP A 21 -17.06 2.32 -6.56
C ASP A 21 -16.20 1.72 -5.43
N SER A 22 -16.76 0.79 -4.66
CA SER A 22 -16.13 0.04 -3.59
C SER A 22 -15.27 -1.14 -4.11
N GLY A 23 -14.33 -0.87 -5.01
CA GLY A 23 -13.28 -1.86 -5.35
C GLY A 23 -12.61 -1.78 -6.71
N GLY A 24 -12.52 -0.59 -7.32
CA GLY A 24 -11.81 -0.44 -8.59
C GLY A 24 -10.33 -0.84 -8.47
N ASN A 25 -9.88 -1.77 -9.31
CA ASN A 25 -8.45 -2.09 -9.45
C ASN A 25 -7.73 -0.90 -10.11
N ARG A 26 -7.28 0.09 -9.33
CA ARG A 26 -6.59 1.30 -9.82
C ARG A 26 -5.11 1.06 -10.13
N TRP A 27 -4.77 -0.12 -10.66
CA TRP A 27 -3.40 -0.46 -11.01
C TRP A 27 -2.98 0.20 -12.32
N ILE A 28 -1.89 0.95 -12.28
CA ILE A 28 -1.28 1.59 -13.44
C ILE A 28 0.04 0.88 -13.75
N PRO A 29 0.28 0.37 -14.97
CA PRO A 29 1.58 -0.21 -15.32
C PRO A 29 2.73 0.78 -15.03
N PRO A 30 3.71 0.43 -14.18
CA PRO A 30 4.68 1.39 -13.67
C PRO A 30 5.85 1.59 -14.63
N PHE A 31 5.59 2.17 -15.81
CA PHE A 31 6.63 2.51 -16.80
C PHE A 31 7.43 3.78 -16.43
N ALA A 32 6.99 4.50 -15.42
CA ALA A 32 7.72 5.58 -14.74
C ALA A 32 7.88 5.24 -13.25
N SER A 33 8.97 5.69 -12.63
CA SER A 33 9.30 5.35 -11.23
C SER A 33 8.30 5.95 -10.24
N GLU A 34 7.72 7.11 -10.54
CA GLU A 34 6.69 7.77 -9.73
C GLU A 34 5.39 6.96 -9.65
N LEU A 35 5.03 6.23 -10.71
CA LEU A 35 3.82 5.41 -10.76
C LEU A 35 3.87 4.25 -9.75
N VAL A 36 5.05 3.82 -9.33
CA VAL A 36 5.18 2.80 -8.26
C VAL A 36 4.64 3.32 -6.93
N LEU A 37 4.90 4.59 -6.60
CA LEU A 37 4.40 5.23 -5.38
C LEU A 37 2.89 5.50 -5.46
N GLU A 38 2.39 5.85 -6.65
CA GLU A 38 0.95 5.98 -6.88
C GLU A 38 0.24 4.65 -6.69
N ASN A 39 0.75 3.57 -7.29
CA ASN A 39 0.22 2.23 -7.09
C ASN A 39 0.29 1.78 -5.63
N LEU A 40 1.35 2.13 -4.90
CA LEU A 40 1.46 1.83 -3.47
C LEU A 40 0.34 2.51 -2.67
N ARG A 41 0.06 3.79 -2.97
CA ARG A 41 -1.06 4.53 -2.37
C ARG A 41 -2.41 3.90 -2.73
N ASN A 42 -2.61 3.55 -3.99
CA ASN A 42 -3.84 2.91 -4.48
C ASN A 42 -4.05 1.56 -3.81
N ALA A 43 -3.03 0.72 -3.74
CA ALA A 43 -3.10 -0.60 -3.11
C ALA A 43 -3.47 -0.52 -1.61
N ILE A 44 -2.98 0.49 -0.89
CA ILE A 44 -3.35 0.75 0.51
C ILE A 44 -4.81 1.19 0.62
N ALA A 45 -5.25 2.12 -0.24
CA ALA A 45 -6.62 2.60 -0.26
C ALA A 45 -7.63 1.48 -0.59
N ASP A 46 -7.29 0.65 -1.58
CA ASP A 46 -8.12 -0.44 -2.12
C ASP A 46 -7.97 -1.76 -1.34
N GLN A 47 -7.07 -1.81 -0.35
CA GLN A 47 -6.76 -3.01 0.43
C GLN A 47 -6.36 -4.22 -0.45
N ASN A 48 -5.79 -3.95 -1.62
CA ASN A 48 -5.43 -4.95 -2.61
C ASN A 48 -4.01 -5.47 -2.35
N VAL A 49 -3.93 -6.66 -1.75
CA VAL A 49 -2.67 -7.31 -1.36
C VAL A 49 -1.78 -7.61 -2.56
N GLU A 50 -2.37 -8.05 -3.68
CA GLU A 50 -1.59 -8.36 -4.88
C GLU A 50 -0.96 -7.11 -5.47
N ASN A 51 -1.71 -6.03 -5.62
CA ASN A 51 -1.18 -4.75 -6.08
C ASN A 51 -0.13 -4.18 -5.12
N TYR A 52 -0.34 -4.32 -3.80
CA TYR A 52 0.65 -3.92 -2.80
C TYR A 52 1.98 -4.65 -3.03
N LEU A 53 1.93 -5.97 -3.23
CA LEU A 53 3.13 -6.78 -3.45
C LEU A 53 3.79 -6.51 -4.80
N ARG A 54 3.01 -6.18 -5.84
CA ARG A 54 3.53 -5.82 -7.18
C ARG A 54 4.36 -4.54 -7.18
N CYS A 55 4.25 -3.69 -6.15
CA CYS A 55 5.14 -2.53 -5.99
C CYS A 55 6.58 -2.92 -5.64
N PHE A 56 6.84 -4.17 -5.24
CA PHE A 56 8.12 -4.63 -4.72
C PHE A 56 8.81 -5.66 -5.61
N SER A 57 10.14 -5.70 -5.60
CA SER A 57 10.93 -6.57 -6.47
C SER A 57 11.06 -8.01 -5.95
N ASP A 58 10.77 -8.99 -6.81
CA ASP A 58 10.77 -10.44 -6.50
C ASP A 58 12.14 -11.13 -6.67
N SER A 59 13.12 -10.47 -7.27
CA SER A 59 14.41 -10.97 -7.77
C SER A 59 14.41 -11.64 -9.15
N SER A 60 13.29 -12.26 -9.59
CA SER A 60 13.23 -12.96 -10.88
C SER A 60 13.51 -12.09 -12.12
N ARG A 61 13.21 -10.79 -12.05
CA ARG A 61 13.27 -9.87 -13.20
C ARG A 61 14.50 -8.95 -13.21
N THR A 62 15.06 -8.64 -12.05
CA THR A 62 16.12 -7.62 -11.89
C THR A 62 17.35 -8.13 -11.12
N GLY A 63 17.30 -9.35 -10.58
CA GLY A 63 18.30 -9.87 -9.66
C GLY A 63 18.33 -9.20 -8.28
N LYS A 64 17.52 -8.15 -8.06
CA LYS A 64 17.37 -7.48 -6.76
C LYS A 64 16.15 -8.02 -6.03
N ARG A 65 16.35 -8.56 -4.84
CA ARG A 65 15.26 -8.95 -3.95
C ARG A 65 14.85 -7.77 -3.08
N PHE A 66 13.55 -7.60 -2.87
CA PHE A 66 13.02 -6.64 -1.90
C PHE A 66 13.58 -6.89 -0.49
N ARG A 67 13.96 -5.80 0.18
CA ARG A 67 14.28 -5.79 1.62
C ARG A 67 13.73 -4.54 2.29
N PHE A 68 13.39 -4.69 3.56
CA PHE A 68 12.95 -3.59 4.41
C PHE A 68 13.98 -3.31 5.51
N ASP A 69 14.39 -2.05 5.64
CA ASP A 69 15.22 -1.57 6.74
C ASP A 69 14.33 -0.78 7.71
N PRO A 70 14.03 -1.33 8.91
CA PRO A 70 13.15 -0.67 9.87
C PRO A 70 13.82 0.56 10.51
N GLU A 71 12.99 1.38 11.15
CA GLU A 71 13.46 2.41 12.07
C GLU A 71 14.24 1.76 13.22
N ALA A 72 15.37 2.38 13.59
CA ALA A 72 16.39 1.77 14.46
C ALA A 72 15.87 1.45 15.87
N THR A 73 15.07 2.32 16.48
CA THR A 73 14.50 2.12 17.81
C THR A 73 13.53 0.94 17.82
N VAL A 74 12.64 0.87 16.82
CA VAL A 74 11.71 -0.24 16.64
C VAL A 74 12.47 -1.55 16.41
N ALA A 75 13.52 -1.53 15.60
CA ALA A 75 14.37 -2.70 15.37
C ALA A 75 15.01 -3.22 16.67
N ASN A 76 15.55 -2.32 17.50
CA ASN A 76 16.17 -2.66 18.78
C ASN A 76 15.15 -3.24 19.79
N GLN A 77 13.90 -2.77 19.76
CA GLN A 77 12.81 -3.30 20.58
C GLN A 77 12.23 -4.63 20.05
N ASN A 78 12.61 -5.03 18.84
CA ASN A 78 12.13 -6.24 18.17
C ASN A 78 13.31 -7.08 17.62
N PRO A 79 14.21 -7.61 18.48
CA PRO A 79 15.38 -8.35 18.01
C PRO A 79 14.99 -9.53 17.12
N GLY A 80 15.62 -9.65 15.96
CA GLY A 80 15.42 -10.75 15.01
C GLY A 80 14.19 -10.60 14.09
N LEU A 81 13.21 -9.76 14.44
CA LEU A 81 11.96 -9.64 13.67
C LEU A 81 12.19 -9.19 12.22
N PHE A 82 13.11 -8.25 12.01
CA PHE A 82 13.36 -7.63 10.71
C PHE A 82 14.55 -8.22 9.95
N THR A 83 15.27 -9.19 10.53
CA THR A 83 16.54 -9.70 9.97
C THR A 83 16.38 -10.28 8.57
N SER A 84 15.24 -10.90 8.27
CA SER A 84 14.93 -11.48 6.96
C SER A 84 13.66 -10.89 6.35
N TRP A 85 13.36 -9.61 6.62
CA TRP A 85 12.12 -8.98 6.17
C TRP A 85 12.13 -8.75 4.65
N GLY A 86 11.40 -9.61 3.93
CA GLY A 86 11.22 -9.54 2.49
C GLY A 86 9.75 -9.63 2.07
N LEU A 87 9.50 -10.03 0.82
CA LEU A 87 8.14 -10.08 0.25
C LEU A 87 7.16 -10.96 1.03
N SER A 88 7.63 -12.09 1.60
CA SER A 88 6.78 -12.96 2.43
C SER A 88 6.27 -12.21 3.66
N GLN A 89 7.16 -11.51 4.37
CA GLN A 89 6.79 -10.76 5.58
C GLN A 89 5.89 -9.56 5.24
N GLU A 90 6.11 -8.90 4.09
CA GLU A 90 5.20 -7.85 3.61
C GLU A 90 3.80 -8.39 3.30
N ARG A 91 3.71 -9.58 2.68
CA ARG A 91 2.44 -10.24 2.41
C ARG A 91 1.70 -10.53 3.70
N ASP A 92 2.37 -11.15 4.67
CA ASP A 92 1.78 -11.52 5.95
C ASP A 92 1.33 -10.27 6.72
N TYR A 93 2.19 -9.24 6.81
CA TYR A 93 1.86 -7.94 7.39
C TYR A 93 0.59 -7.35 6.78
N PHE A 94 0.52 -7.24 5.46
CA PHE A 94 -0.56 -6.53 4.80
C PHE A 94 -1.88 -7.34 4.82
N LEU A 95 -1.80 -8.68 4.78
CA LEU A 95 -2.95 -9.56 5.02
C LEU A 95 -3.53 -9.41 6.42
N GLN A 96 -2.67 -9.41 7.44
CA GLN A 96 -3.11 -9.24 8.83
C GLN A 96 -3.66 -7.84 9.08
N LEU A 97 -3.04 -6.81 8.50
CA LEU A 97 -3.58 -5.46 8.52
C LEU A 97 -4.98 -5.44 7.94
N ARG A 98 -5.15 -5.97 6.71
CA ARG A 98 -6.44 -6.04 6.01
C ARG A 98 -7.51 -6.74 6.84
N ALA A 99 -7.19 -7.87 7.45
CA ALA A 99 -8.13 -8.64 8.28
C ALA A 99 -8.62 -7.85 9.52
N ALA A 100 -7.84 -6.88 9.99
CA ALA A 100 -8.22 -6.04 11.13
C ALA A 100 -9.01 -4.78 10.74
N LEU A 101 -9.23 -4.52 9.45
CA LEU A 101 -9.93 -3.33 8.97
C LEU A 101 -11.46 -3.52 9.03
N PRO A 102 -12.20 -2.60 9.68
CA PRO A 102 -13.63 -2.43 9.43
C PRO A 102 -13.91 -2.10 7.95
N ALA A 103 -15.13 -2.38 7.47
CA ALA A 103 -15.53 -2.11 6.09
C ALA A 103 -15.28 -0.64 5.69
N ASP A 104 -15.79 0.29 6.50
CA ASP A 104 -15.70 1.74 6.28
C ASP A 104 -14.48 2.40 6.95
N SER A 105 -13.38 1.64 7.09
CA SER A 105 -12.17 2.17 7.70
C SER A 105 -11.53 3.29 6.86
N ALA A 106 -11.17 4.39 7.53
CA ALA A 106 -10.33 5.42 6.93
C ALA A 106 -8.91 4.88 6.69
N ARG A 107 -8.48 4.96 5.42
CA ARG A 107 -7.20 4.44 4.92
C ARG A 107 -6.62 5.45 3.94
N SER A 108 -5.45 6.00 4.23
CA SER A 108 -4.79 6.94 3.32
C SER A 108 -3.30 6.96 3.55
N LEU A 109 -2.55 6.99 2.44
CA LEU A 109 -1.12 7.28 2.44
C LEU A 109 -0.87 8.60 1.71
N GLN A 110 -0.30 9.55 2.44
CA GLN A 110 0.24 10.80 1.90
C GLN A 110 1.76 10.70 1.88
N LEU A 111 2.36 11.15 0.77
CA LEU A 111 3.81 11.15 0.55
C LEU A 111 4.20 12.53 0.00
N ASP A 112 5.03 13.26 0.74
CA ASP A 112 5.55 14.56 0.26
C ASP A 112 7.00 14.41 -0.19
N SER A 113 7.33 15.05 -1.30
CA SER A 113 8.65 14.94 -1.90
C SER A 113 9.69 15.75 -1.15
N LEU A 114 10.70 15.08 -0.59
CA LEU A 114 11.93 15.73 -0.08
C LEU A 114 13.01 15.74 -1.16
N GLN A 115 13.28 14.60 -1.79
CA GLN A 115 14.31 14.49 -2.83
C GLN A 115 13.98 13.34 -3.79
N THR A 116 14.27 13.56 -5.08
CA THR A 116 14.15 12.54 -6.12
C THR A 116 15.41 12.51 -6.96
N ILE A 117 16.00 11.33 -7.10
CA ILE A 117 17.17 11.08 -7.94
C ILE A 117 16.80 9.95 -8.91
N VAL A 118 16.91 10.19 -10.22
CA VAL A 118 16.67 9.18 -11.25
C VAL A 118 17.91 9.08 -12.14
N LEU A 119 18.49 7.90 -12.22
CA LEU A 119 19.67 7.59 -13.04
C LEU A 119 19.40 6.32 -13.86
N GLY A 120 19.02 6.49 -15.13
CA GLY A 120 18.88 5.39 -16.09
C GLY A 120 17.81 4.37 -15.73
N ASP A 121 18.23 3.26 -15.11
CA ASP A 121 17.38 2.17 -14.64
C ASP A 121 17.14 2.20 -13.12
N SER A 122 17.72 3.16 -12.41
CA SER A 122 17.72 3.23 -10.96
C SER A 122 17.13 4.55 -10.48
N ALA A 123 16.41 4.53 -9.36
CA ALA A 123 15.90 5.74 -8.74
C ALA A 123 15.94 5.67 -7.21
N ILE A 124 16.11 6.83 -6.56
CA ILE A 124 16.07 6.99 -5.11
C ILE A 124 15.08 8.09 -4.78
N PHE A 125 14.05 7.75 -4.02
CA PHE A 125 13.04 8.68 -3.56
C PHE A 125 13.13 8.83 -2.04
N LEU A 126 13.32 10.07 -1.59
CA LEU A 126 13.20 10.47 -0.19
C LEU A 126 11.87 11.21 -0.01
N ARG A 127 11.03 10.74 0.91
CA ARG A 127 9.71 11.32 1.20
C ARG A 127 9.49 11.45 2.70
N THR A 128 8.71 12.45 3.10
CA THR A 128 7.94 12.34 4.34
C THR A 128 6.66 11.58 4.05
N TYR A 129 6.12 10.87 5.05
CA TYR A 129 4.85 10.17 4.92
C TYR A 129 3.93 10.42 6.11
N ASP A 130 2.64 10.41 5.82
CA ASP A 130 1.56 10.27 6.79
C ASP A 130 0.66 9.12 6.35
N LEU A 131 0.62 8.07 7.17
CA LEU A 131 -0.20 6.89 6.93
C LEU A 131 -1.28 6.81 7.99
N ILE A 132 -2.53 6.84 7.57
CA ILE A 132 -3.70 6.62 8.40
C ILE A 132 -4.32 5.29 8.01
N VAL A 133 -4.49 4.40 8.98
CA VAL A 133 -5.17 3.11 8.81
C VAL A 133 -5.95 2.79 10.08
N ARG A 134 -7.27 3.02 10.08
CA ARG A 134 -8.11 2.70 11.24
C ARG A 134 -8.39 1.20 11.31
N HIS A 135 -8.17 0.57 12.45
CA HIS A 135 -8.31 -0.89 12.59
C HIS A 135 -8.74 -1.29 13.99
N ARG A 136 -9.26 -2.50 14.14
CA ARG A 136 -9.78 -2.98 15.43
C ARG A 136 -8.73 -3.08 16.52
N ARG A 137 -7.46 -3.34 16.17
CA ARG A 137 -6.35 -3.42 17.16
C ARG A 137 -5.99 -2.08 17.83
N GLN A 138 -6.63 -0.96 17.45
CA GLN A 138 -6.43 0.31 18.16
C GLN A 138 -6.90 0.24 19.62
N SER A 139 -7.90 -0.59 19.93
CA SER A 139 -8.39 -0.79 21.29
C SER A 139 -7.35 -1.43 22.23
N ILE A 140 -6.31 -2.05 21.68
CA ILE A 140 -5.20 -2.67 22.42
C ILE A 140 -3.89 -1.88 22.24
N GLY A 141 -3.95 -0.62 21.80
CA GLY A 141 -2.81 0.28 21.74
C GLY A 141 -1.98 0.24 20.44
N VAL A 142 -2.41 -0.48 19.40
CA VAL A 142 -1.74 -0.43 18.09
C VAL A 142 -2.06 0.90 17.38
N PRO A 143 -1.06 1.64 16.84
CA PRO A 143 -1.28 2.95 16.24
C PRO A 143 -2.12 2.88 14.95
N GLY A 144 -3.18 3.68 14.85
CA GLY A 144 -3.95 3.85 13.61
C GLY A 144 -3.46 5.00 12.71
N ARG A 145 -2.43 5.72 13.14
CA ARG A 145 -1.72 6.72 12.34
C ARG A 145 -0.23 6.62 12.66
N VAL A 146 0.58 6.58 11.61
CA VAL A 146 2.04 6.56 11.70
C VAL A 146 2.61 7.56 10.70
N ALA A 147 3.72 8.20 11.06
CA ALA A 147 4.33 9.23 10.24
C ALA A 147 5.84 9.21 10.43
N GLY A 148 6.56 9.71 9.43
CA GLY A 148 8.01 9.74 9.44
C GLY A 148 8.60 10.07 8.09
N GLU A 149 9.83 9.65 7.90
CA GLU A 149 10.54 9.72 6.62
C GLU A 149 10.78 8.33 6.08
N LEU A 150 10.73 8.20 4.75
CA LEU A 150 11.07 6.96 4.08
C LEU A 150 12.02 7.20 2.93
N ARG A 151 12.81 6.18 2.64
CA ARG A 151 13.65 6.12 1.45
C ARG A 151 13.33 4.87 0.66
N PHE A 152 12.95 5.06 -0.60
CA PHE A 152 12.77 3.99 -1.56
C PHE A 152 13.93 3.98 -2.54
N TRP A 153 14.45 2.78 -2.81
CA TRP A 153 15.30 2.53 -3.96
C TRP A 153 14.52 1.68 -4.94
N LEU A 154 14.43 2.18 -6.18
CA LEU A 154 13.68 1.59 -7.26
C LEU A 154 14.64 1.13 -8.35
N ILE A 155 14.22 0.09 -9.06
CA ILE A 155 14.92 -0.50 -10.19
C ILE A 155 13.91 -0.75 -11.31
N LYS A 156 14.31 -0.45 -12.54
CA LYS A 156 13.60 -0.74 -13.77
C LYS A 156 14.02 -2.10 -14.30
N ASP A 157 13.07 -2.95 -14.63
CA ASP A 157 13.34 -4.26 -15.18
C ASP A 157 13.56 -4.22 -16.72
N PRO A 158 13.96 -5.36 -17.34
CA PRO A 158 14.16 -5.43 -18.79
C PRO A 158 12.91 -5.15 -19.64
N PHE A 159 11.72 -5.27 -19.05
CA PHE A 159 10.44 -4.96 -19.70
C PHE A 159 10.03 -3.50 -19.51
N GLY A 160 10.84 -2.71 -18.80
CA GLY A 160 10.60 -1.29 -18.55
C GLY A 160 9.74 -1.00 -17.32
N GLU A 161 9.35 -2.00 -16.54
CA GLU A 161 8.54 -1.81 -15.33
C GLU A 161 9.42 -1.50 -14.12
N TRP A 162 9.02 -0.49 -13.34
CA TRP A 162 9.70 -0.09 -12.12
C TRP A 162 9.16 -0.82 -10.89
N SER A 163 10.04 -1.12 -9.94
CA SER A 163 9.67 -1.71 -8.64
C SER A 163 10.61 -1.25 -7.52
N ILE A 164 10.13 -1.26 -6.27
CA ILE A 164 10.91 -0.97 -5.07
C ILE A 164 11.69 -2.22 -4.67
N TYR A 165 13.01 -2.16 -4.64
CA TYR A 165 13.84 -3.27 -4.13
C TYR A 165 14.38 -3.01 -2.72
N ARG A 166 14.33 -1.78 -2.23
CA ARG A 166 14.70 -1.44 -0.86
C ARG A 166 13.81 -0.33 -0.33
N TRP A 167 13.35 -0.50 0.89
CA TRP A 167 12.60 0.49 1.63
C TRP A 167 13.22 0.67 3.01
N ALA A 168 13.66 1.87 3.35
CA ALA A 168 14.07 2.24 4.69
C ALA A 168 13.08 3.22 5.34
N ASP A 169 12.83 3.06 6.64
CA ASP A 169 11.92 3.88 7.43
C ASP A 169 12.69 4.61 8.54
N PHE A 170 12.35 5.88 8.79
CA PHE A 170 13.04 6.76 9.71
C PHE A 170 12.04 7.56 10.55
N SER A 171 12.36 7.76 11.83
CA SER A 171 11.59 8.64 12.71
C SER A 171 11.95 10.10 12.47
N THR A 172 10.94 10.96 12.49
CA THR A 172 11.09 12.43 12.51
C THR A 172 10.98 13.00 13.94
N GLY A 173 10.96 12.14 14.97
CA GLY A 173 11.01 12.53 16.37
C GLY A 173 9.93 11.85 17.22
N GLN A 174 8.72 12.41 17.22
CA GLN A 174 7.68 12.02 18.20
C GLN A 174 6.63 11.03 17.67
N ALA A 175 6.48 10.90 16.35
CA ALA A 175 5.51 10.00 15.76
C ALA A 175 6.00 8.55 15.79
N LEU A 176 5.06 7.62 15.98
CA LEU A 176 5.32 6.22 15.70
C LEU A 176 5.49 6.05 14.19
N THR A 177 6.43 5.20 13.80
CA THR A 177 6.77 4.97 12.40
C THR A 177 6.04 3.76 11.83
N TRP A 178 6.10 3.59 10.52
CA TRP A 178 5.54 2.45 9.80
C TRP A 178 6.14 1.13 10.30
N SER A 179 7.40 1.14 10.73
CA SER A 179 8.06 0.01 11.38
C SER A 179 7.30 -0.46 12.62
N SER A 180 6.80 0.47 13.46
CA SER A 180 5.98 0.13 14.63
C SER A 180 4.68 -0.56 14.24
N LEU A 181 4.03 -0.08 13.18
CA LEU A 181 2.81 -0.68 12.64
C LEU A 181 3.09 -2.10 12.12
N LYS A 182 4.15 -2.28 11.33
CA LYS A 182 4.57 -3.59 10.81
C LYS A 182 4.84 -4.59 11.94
N ALA A 183 5.58 -4.18 12.97
CA ALA A 183 5.87 -5.03 14.11
C ALA A 183 4.59 -5.49 14.85
N ALA A 184 3.59 -4.62 14.98
CA ALA A 184 2.34 -4.94 15.66
C ALA A 184 1.41 -5.88 14.88
N PHE A 185 1.62 -6.04 13.57
CA PHE A 185 0.77 -6.84 12.68
C PHE A 185 1.43 -8.13 12.19
N VAL A 186 2.68 -8.40 12.57
CA VAL A 186 3.34 -9.69 12.30
C VAL A 186 3.58 -10.50 13.59
N ARG A 187 3.33 -9.87 14.75
CA ARG A 187 3.25 -10.53 16.06
C ARG A 187 1.91 -11.23 16.27
#